data_AF-A0A973MTC5-F1
#
_entry.id   AF-A0A973MTC5-F1
#
_cell.length_a   1.000
_cell.length_b   1.000
_cell.length_c   1.000
_cell.angle_alpha   90.00
_cell.angle_beta   90.00
_cell.angle_gamma   90.00
#
_symmetry.space_group_name_H-M   'P 1'
#
loop_
_entity.id
_entity.type
_entity.pdbx_description
1 polymer ?
#
loop_
_entity_poly.entity_id
_entity_poly.type
_entity_poly.pdbx_seq_one_letter_code
_entity_poly.pdbx_strand_id
1 'polypeptide(L)'
;MQQVNSKLRNARMRLGLTVTQVAEQCTARGAKVDSGQISRYERGIHAPEPRTRVVLAEILGVDAATDFGPGALIEDESEAAV
;
A
#
# COMPACT_ATOMS: atom_id res chain seq x y z
N MET A 1 18.47 8.47 2.80
CA MET A 1 17.13 7.90 3.12
C MET A 1 16.92 6.72 2.18
N GLN A 2 16.96 5.48 2.67
CA GLN A 2 16.63 4.33 1.82
C GLN A 2 15.14 4.40 1.46
N GLN A 3 14.85 4.44 0.16
CA GLN A 3 13.49 4.25 -0.35
C GLN A 3 13.15 2.78 -0.14
N VAL A 4 12.36 2.48 0.89
CA VAL A 4 11.66 1.20 1.00
C VAL A 4 10.55 1.24 -0.05
N ASN A 5 10.80 0.64 -1.20
CA ASN A 5 9.87 0.66 -2.32
C ASN A 5 8.83 -0.44 -2.11
N SER A 6 7.81 -0.17 -1.29
CA SER A 6 6.75 -1.16 -1.06
C SER A 6 5.79 -1.26 -2.24
N LYS A 7 5.21 -2.45 -2.44
CA LYS A 7 4.14 -2.68 -3.42
C LYS A 7 2.99 -1.67 -3.29
N LEU A 8 2.62 -1.30 -2.06
CA LEU A 8 1.62 -0.27 -1.79
C LEU A 8 2.02 1.10 -2.35
N ARG A 9 3.25 1.53 -2.08
CA ARG A 9 3.75 2.83 -2.56
C ARG A 9 3.75 2.86 -4.08
N ASN A 10 4.23 1.79 -4.71
CA ASN A 10 4.27 1.67 -6.16
C ASN A 10 2.86 1.70 -6.77
N ALA A 11 1.92 0.95 -6.20
CA ALA A 11 0.53 0.94 -6.65
C ALA A 11 -0.10 2.33 -6.55
N ARG A 12 0.09 3.02 -5.42
CA ARG A 12 -0.40 4.40 -5.25
C ARG A 12 0.20 5.36 -6.28
N MET A 13 1.52 5.31 -6.49
CA MET A 13 2.22 6.18 -7.44
C MET A 13 1.78 5.91 -8.88
N ARG A 14 1.54 4.64 -9.26
CA ARG A 14 1.00 4.25 -10.57
C ARG A 14 -0.39 4.84 -10.82
N LEU A 15 -1.20 4.97 -9.77
CA LEU A 15 -2.52 5.61 -9.82
C LEU A 15 -2.47 7.14 -9.75
N GLY A 16 -1.29 7.75 -9.58
CA GLY A 16 -1.14 9.20 -9.43
C GLY A 16 -1.77 9.77 -8.15
N LEU A 17 -2.01 8.94 -7.13
CA LEU A 17 -2.68 9.34 -5.89
C LEU A 17 -1.66 9.81 -4.84
N THR A 18 -2.04 10.83 -4.07
CA THR A 18 -1.33 11.23 -2.86
C THR A 18 -1.74 10.36 -1.66
N VAL A 19 -0.91 10.31 -0.62
CA VAL A 19 -1.24 9.60 0.64
C VAL A 19 -2.52 10.13 1.28
N THR A 20 -2.77 11.44 1.17
CA THR A 20 -3.98 12.09 1.68
C THR A 20 -5.22 11.63 0.92
N GLN A 21 -5.17 11.61 -0.42
CA GLN A 21 -6.29 11.14 -1.24
C GLN A 21 -6.63 9.67 -0.96
N VAL A 22 -5.63 8.81 -0.73
CA VAL A 22 -5.87 7.42 -0.35
C VAL A 22 -6.56 7.35 1.02
N ALA A 23 -6.09 8.12 2.01
CA ALA A 23 -6.71 8.16 3.34
C ALA A 23 -8.17 8.64 3.30
N GLU A 24 -8.46 9.67 2.50
CA GLU A 24 -9.81 10.17 2.26
C GLU A 24 -10.72 9.10 1.64
N GLN A 25 -10.23 8.39 0.61
CA GLN A 25 -10.98 7.31 -0.02
C GLN A 25 -11.22 6.13 0.93
N CYS A 26 -10.24 5.76 1.75
CA CYS A 26 -10.42 4.75 2.80
C CYS A 26 -11.50 5.18 3.79
N THR A 27 -11.43 6.42 4.25
CA THR A 27 -12.39 6.97 5.22
C THR A 27 -13.80 7.01 4.64
N ALA A 28 -13.95 7.41 3.37
CA ALA A 28 -15.23 7.39 2.65
C ALA A 28 -15.83 5.98 2.53
N ARG A 29 -15.00 4.94 2.49
CA ARG A 29 -15.41 3.52 2.47
C ARG A 29 -15.52 2.90 3.88
N GLY A 30 -15.43 3.71 4.92
CA GLY A 30 -15.59 3.29 6.31
C GLY A 30 -14.35 2.66 6.95
N ALA A 31 -13.17 2.76 6.32
CA ALA A 31 -11.88 2.48 6.94
C ALA A 31 -11.27 3.78 7.46
N LYS A 32 -11.42 4.05 8.77
CA LYS A 32 -10.93 5.28 9.40
C LYS A 32 -9.41 5.26 9.49
N VAL A 33 -8.74 5.88 8.53
CA VAL A 33 -7.28 6.02 8.53
C VAL A 33 -6.85 7.41 8.10
N ASP A 34 -5.73 7.88 8.66
CA ASP A 34 -5.08 9.13 8.26
C ASP A 34 -3.89 8.90 7.32
N SER A 35 -3.39 9.98 6.71
CA SER A 35 -2.26 9.94 5.77
C SER A 35 -0.95 9.46 6.43
N GLY A 36 -0.79 9.66 7.73
CA GLY A 36 0.34 9.14 8.51
C GLY A 36 0.30 7.61 8.65
N GLN A 37 -0.88 7.05 8.87
CA GLN A 37 -1.09 5.59 8.87
C GLN A 37 -0.80 5.00 7.49
N ILE A 38 -1.29 5.61 6.40
CA ILE A 38 -0.96 5.18 5.03
C ILE A 38 0.56 5.17 4.80
N SER A 39 1.26 6.24 5.20
CA SER A 39 2.73 6.32 5.09
C SER A 39 3.44 5.22 5.89
N ARG A 40 2.95 4.88 7.09
CA ARG A 40 3.49 3.77 7.89
C ARG A 40 3.22 2.41 7.25
N TYR A 41 2.07 2.21 6.61
CA TYR A 41 1.76 1.01 5.84
C TYR A 41 2.68 0.87 4.62
N GLU A 42 2.89 1.96 3.87
CA GLU A 42 3.83 2.00 2.74
C GLU A 42 5.28 1.72 3.17
N ARG A 43 5.64 1.97 4.41
CA ARG A 43 6.98 1.67 4.94
C ARG A 43 7.08 0.27 5.56
N GLY A 44 5.97 -0.49 5.62
CA GLY A 44 5.91 -1.78 6.28
C GLY A 44 6.07 -1.73 7.81
N ILE A 45 5.93 -0.56 8.43
CA ILE A 45 6.14 -0.39 9.88
C ILE A 45 4.90 -0.83 10.67
N HIS A 46 3.73 -0.62 10.09
CA HIS A 46 2.48 -1.11 10.62
C HIS A 46 1.78 -1.93 9.55
N ALA A 47 1.09 -2.99 9.97
CA ALA A 47 0.13 -3.66 9.13
C ALA A 47 -1.26 -3.04 9.35
N PRO A 48 -2.04 -2.75 8.29
CA PRO A 48 -3.43 -2.34 8.45
C PRO A 48 -4.27 -3.49 9.01
N GLU A 49 -5.27 -3.10 9.82
CA GLU A 49 -6.33 -4.00 10.30
C GLU A 49 -7.06 -4.67 9.13
N PRO A 50 -7.70 -5.84 9.34
CA PRO A 50 -8.32 -6.61 8.26
C PRO A 50 -9.27 -5.79 7.38
N ARG A 51 -10.14 -4.96 7.98
CA ARG A 51 -11.07 -4.11 7.23
C ARG A 51 -10.36 -3.06 6.38
N THR A 52 -9.40 -2.34 6.97
CA THR A 52 -8.59 -1.35 6.27
C THR A 52 -7.81 -1.97 5.13
N ARG A 53 -7.30 -3.20 5.33
CA ARG A 53 -6.54 -3.93 4.33
C ARG A 53 -7.36 -4.22 3.09
N VAL A 54 -8.59 -4.72 3.25
CA VAL A 54 -9.52 -4.98 2.13
C VAL A 54 -9.81 -3.69 1.36
N VAL A 55 -10.18 -2.62 2.08
CA VAL A 55 -10.48 -1.33 1.45
C VAL A 55 -9.28 -0.76 0.70
N LEU A 56 -8.09 -0.84 1.28
CA LEU A 56 -6.87 -0.33 0.65
C LEU A 56 -6.46 -1.17 -0.56
N ALA A 57 -6.66 -2.49 -0.49
CA ALA A 57 -6.45 -3.41 -1.59
C ALA A 57 -7.35 -3.08 -2.80
N GLU A 58 -8.64 -2.82 -2.55
CA GLU A 58 -9.59 -2.40 -3.58
C GLU A 58 -9.21 -1.05 -4.22
N ILE A 59 -8.78 -0.06 -3.41
CA ILE A 59 -8.41 1.27 -3.91
C ILE A 59 -7.14 1.20 -4.77
N LEU A 60 -6.15 0.43 -4.33
CA LEU A 60 -4.83 0.40 -4.96
C LEU A 60 -4.67 -0.70 -6.02
N GLY A 61 -5.63 -1.63 -6.11
CA GLY A 61 -5.55 -2.79 -6.99
C GLY A 61 -4.39 -3.72 -6.60
N VAL A 62 -4.24 -3.98 -5.31
CA VAL A 62 -3.21 -4.88 -4.73
C VAL A 62 -3.88 -6.05 -4.01
N ASP A 63 -3.13 -7.09 -3.70
CA ASP A 63 -3.66 -8.27 -3.00
C ASP A 63 -3.63 -8.08 -1.47
N ALA A 64 -4.77 -8.28 -0.82
CA ALA A 64 -4.92 -8.10 0.62
C ALA A 64 -4.17 -9.15 1.47
N ALA A 65 -3.85 -10.32 0.93
CA ALA A 65 -3.15 -11.37 1.65
C ALA A 65 -1.62 -11.27 1.49
N THR A 66 -1.13 -10.91 0.30
CA THR A 66 0.31 -10.99 -0.02
C THR A 66 1.03 -9.66 0.03
N ASP A 67 0.34 -8.53 -0.15
CA ASP A 67 1.02 -7.23 -0.35
C ASP A 67 1.12 -6.38 0.92
N PHE A 68 0.67 -6.91 2.06
CA PHE A 68 0.66 -6.24 3.36
C PHE A 68 1.48 -7.00 4.40
N GLY A 69 2.76 -6.64 4.58
CA GLY A 69 3.59 -7.21 5.64
C GLY A 69 5.08 -6.87 5.53
N PRO A 70 5.87 -7.16 6.57
CA PRO A 70 7.34 -7.06 6.54
C PRO A 70 7.87 -8.16 5.62
N GLY A 71 8.05 -7.83 4.34
CA GLY A 71 8.38 -8.80 3.30
C GLY A 71 7.70 -8.55 1.96
N ALA A 72 6.69 -7.66 1.89
CA ALA A 72 6.16 -7.15 0.61
C ALA A 72 7.15 -6.19 -0.11
N LEU A 73 8.44 -6.34 0.18
CA LEU A 73 9.53 -5.76 -0.58
C LEU A 73 9.55 -6.48 -1.93
N ILE A 74 9.77 -5.71 -2.97
CA ILE A 74 9.76 -6.17 -4.36
C ILE A 74 10.70 -7.38 -4.48
N GLU A 75 10.15 -8.55 -4.81
CA GLU A 75 10.92 -9.54 -5.54
C GLU A 75 11.13 -8.91 -6.91
N ASP A 76 12.36 -8.48 -7.16
CA ASP A 76 12.76 -7.93 -8.44
C ASP A 76 12.67 -9.06 -9.47
N GLU A 77 11.58 -9.08 -10.25
CA GLU A 77 11.47 -9.97 -11.42
C GLU A 77 12.32 -9.44 -12.59
N SER A 78 13.58 -9.06 -12.33
CA SER A 78 14.59 -8.91 -13.37
C SER A 78 15.16 -10.29 -13.73
N GLU A 79 14.41 -11.11 -14.46
CA GLU A 79 14.92 -11.99 -15.54
C GLU A 79 13.77 -12.79 -16.19
N ALA A 80 13.09 -12.15 -17.15
CA ALA A 80 12.36 -12.83 -18.20
C ALA A 80 12.69 -12.18 -19.55
N ALA A 81 13.97 -12.21 -19.91
CA ALA A 81 14.44 -12.11 -21.29
C ALA A 81 15.97 -12.29 -21.34
N VAL A 82 16.43 -13.50 -21.66
CA VAL A 82 17.32 -13.85 -22.78
C VAL A 82 17.42 -15.37 -22.87
#